data_AF-A0A3L7SYP6-F1
#
_entry.id   AF-A0A3L7SYP6-F1
#
_cell.length_a   1.000
_cell.length_b   1.000
_cell.length_c   1.000
_cell.angle_alpha   90.00
_cell.angle_beta   90.00
_cell.angle_gamma   90.00
#
_symmetry.space_group_name_H-M   'P 1'
#
loop_
_entity.id
_entity.type
_entity.pdbx_description
1 polymer ?
#
loop_
_entity_poly.entity_id
_entity_poly.type
_entity_poly.pdbx_seq_one_letter_code
_entity_poly.pdbx_strand_id
1 'polypeptide(L)'
;MKMILPRASICASALASILIASAFLPGCTHPTRAQFDIDRGWAVYGVRIETTRGIDPEVTPEQLAPYADTGTRVVLSGTITEVCRTMGCWLDIAGSTGATVRIMNKDHAFFIPRNARGRGVHAIGYAVVREQSVEMLKHLAQDAGKPQAQIDAITEPKSSLLFIADSVILPSGGLDAPVAIPVAETPEAETPAAETPAAEASTIGAVSK
;
A
#
# COMPACT_ATOMS: atom_id res chain seq x y z
N MET A 1 -88.51 4.60 40.30
CA MET A 1 -87.94 5.96 40.22
C MET A 1 -86.45 5.86 39.92
N LYS A 2 -85.95 6.81 39.12
CA LYS A 2 -84.71 6.79 38.33
C LYS A 2 -83.43 6.44 39.09
N MET A 3 -82.62 5.59 38.43
CA MET A 3 -81.18 5.39 38.61
C MET A 3 -80.42 6.73 38.61
N ILE A 4 -79.48 6.91 39.55
CA ILE A 4 -78.32 7.80 39.39
C ILE A 4 -77.14 7.15 40.13
N LEU A 5 -76.27 6.45 39.38
CA LEU A 5 -74.93 6.05 39.83
C LEU A 5 -73.94 7.19 39.49
N PRO A 6 -73.04 7.60 40.40
CA PRO A 6 -72.01 8.58 40.10
C PRO A 6 -70.87 7.95 39.28
N ARG A 7 -70.44 8.72 38.27
CA ARG A 7 -69.41 8.38 37.28
C ARG A 7 -68.02 8.23 37.92
N ALA A 8 -67.30 7.22 37.43
CA ALA A 8 -65.90 6.96 37.68
C ALA A 8 -65.00 8.12 37.26
N SER A 9 -64.04 8.47 38.13
CA SER A 9 -62.88 9.29 37.78
C SER A 9 -61.68 8.37 37.66
N ILE A 10 -61.38 7.95 36.43
CA ILE A 10 -60.20 7.14 36.11
C ILE A 10 -59.06 8.13 35.87
N CYS A 11 -58.19 8.30 36.88
CA CYS A 11 -56.89 8.94 36.69
C CYS A 11 -56.01 8.02 35.84
N ALA A 12 -56.02 8.23 34.52
CA ALA A 12 -55.04 7.65 33.62
C ALA A 12 -53.67 8.33 33.87
N SER A 13 -52.88 7.75 34.76
CA SER A 13 -51.46 8.08 34.89
C SER A 13 -50.74 7.55 33.66
N ALA A 14 -50.54 8.43 32.67
CA ALA A 14 -49.67 8.18 31.53
C ALA A 14 -48.23 8.00 32.04
N LEU A 15 -47.80 6.75 32.20
CA LEU A 15 -46.39 6.40 32.29
C LEU A 15 -45.76 6.69 30.92
N ALA A 16 -45.23 7.89 30.78
CA ALA A 16 -44.39 8.27 29.64
C ALA A 16 -43.10 7.44 29.72
N SER A 17 -43.07 6.33 28.99
CA SER A 17 -41.83 5.63 28.66
C SER A 17 -40.95 6.57 27.84
N ILE A 18 -40.02 7.23 28.51
CA ILE A 18 -38.93 7.99 27.88
C ILE A 18 -38.06 6.95 27.17
N LEU A 19 -38.36 6.71 25.89
CA LEU A 19 -37.41 6.15 24.95
C LEU A 19 -36.24 7.14 24.87
N ILE A 20 -35.20 6.89 25.67
CA ILE A 20 -33.90 7.52 25.49
C ILE A 20 -33.38 6.98 24.16
N ALA A 21 -33.78 7.61 23.07
CA ALA A 21 -33.10 7.48 21.79
C ALA A 21 -31.71 8.10 22.01
N SER A 22 -30.76 7.28 22.45
CA SER A 22 -29.33 7.59 22.36
C SER A 22 -29.05 7.81 20.88
N ALA A 23 -29.13 9.08 20.46
CA ALA A 23 -28.57 9.53 19.20
C ALA A 23 -27.07 9.27 19.31
N PHE A 24 -26.63 8.11 18.83
CA PHE A 24 -25.26 7.89 18.41
C PHE A 24 -25.01 8.94 17.34
N LEU A 25 -24.42 10.07 17.72
CA LEU A 25 -23.81 10.99 16.78
C LEU A 25 -22.64 10.19 16.19
N PRO A 26 -22.70 9.72 14.92
CA PRO A 26 -21.51 9.16 14.30
C PRO A 26 -20.47 10.28 14.36
N GLY A 27 -19.43 10.06 15.17
CA GLY A 27 -18.33 11.03 15.27
C GLY A 27 -17.87 11.33 13.85
N CYS A 28 -17.73 12.59 13.50
CA CYS A 28 -17.37 13.00 12.14
C CYS A 28 -15.98 12.47 11.80
N THR A 29 -15.92 11.27 11.22
CA THR A 29 -14.73 10.70 10.59
C THR A 29 -14.50 11.49 9.32
N HIS A 30 -13.57 12.43 9.35
CA HIS A 30 -13.25 13.24 8.19
C HIS A 30 -12.26 12.48 7.30
N PRO A 31 -12.48 12.45 5.97
CA PRO A 31 -11.52 11.85 5.05
C PRO A 31 -10.16 12.56 5.11
N THR A 32 -9.09 11.82 4.87
CA THR A 32 -7.79 12.43 4.58
C THR A 32 -7.85 13.18 3.25
N ARG A 33 -6.82 13.97 2.94
CA ARG A 33 -6.63 14.59 1.64
C ARG A 33 -6.55 13.54 0.52
N ALA A 34 -5.83 12.44 0.76
CA ALA A 34 -5.76 11.35 -0.20
C ALA A 34 -7.15 10.78 -0.49
N GLN A 35 -7.96 10.51 0.53
CA GLN A 35 -9.34 10.03 0.34
C GLN A 35 -10.18 11.06 -0.43
N PHE A 36 -10.09 12.34 -0.08
CA PHE A 36 -10.80 13.42 -0.75
C PHE A 36 -10.45 13.54 -2.25
N ASP A 37 -9.20 13.30 -2.61
CA ASP A 37 -8.70 13.35 -3.99
C ASP A 37 -9.07 12.07 -4.78
N ILE A 38 -9.03 10.90 -4.13
CA ILE A 38 -9.57 9.65 -4.65
C ILE A 38 -11.05 9.81 -5.05
N ASP A 39 -11.86 10.43 -4.19
CA ASP A 39 -13.29 10.65 -4.42
C ASP A 39 -13.56 11.61 -5.59
N ARG A 40 -12.55 12.40 -5.99
CA ARG A 40 -12.58 13.30 -7.15
C ARG A 40 -11.99 12.69 -8.42
N GLY A 41 -11.74 11.38 -8.41
CA GLY A 41 -11.26 10.66 -9.58
C GLY A 41 -9.77 10.86 -9.85
N TRP A 42 -8.97 11.12 -8.81
CA TRP A 42 -7.52 10.93 -8.94
C TRP A 42 -7.22 9.45 -9.21
N ALA A 43 -6.18 9.20 -10.00
CA ALA A 43 -5.77 7.85 -10.35
C ALA A 43 -5.15 7.17 -9.12
N VAL A 44 -5.58 5.94 -8.85
CA VAL A 44 -5.04 5.09 -7.77
C VAL A 44 -4.26 3.96 -8.39
N TYR A 45 -2.98 3.85 -8.02
CA TYR A 45 -2.10 2.75 -8.36
C TYR A 45 -1.87 1.90 -7.12
N GLY A 46 -1.98 0.57 -7.25
CA GLY A 46 -1.97 -0.35 -6.12
C GLY A 46 -3.37 -0.60 -5.55
N VAL A 47 -3.44 -0.91 -4.26
CA VAL A 47 -4.71 -1.28 -3.61
C VAL A 47 -5.50 -0.03 -3.26
N ARG A 48 -6.80 0.01 -3.55
CA ARG A 48 -7.68 1.08 -3.07
C ARG A 48 -7.89 0.92 -1.56
N ILE A 49 -7.34 1.83 -0.77
CA ILE A 49 -7.43 1.84 0.70
C ILE A 49 -8.13 3.10 1.15
N GLU A 50 -9.20 2.94 1.94
CA GLU A 50 -9.87 4.08 2.57
C GLU A 50 -9.04 4.63 3.73
N THR A 51 -8.93 5.96 3.82
CA THR A 51 -8.13 6.61 4.86
C THR A 51 -8.91 7.70 5.59
N THR A 52 -8.73 7.76 6.91
CA THR A 52 -9.47 8.64 7.82
C THR A 52 -8.54 9.49 8.66
N ARG A 53 -8.84 10.80 8.77
CA ARG A 53 -8.10 11.73 9.63
C ARG A 53 -8.14 11.27 11.08
N GLY A 54 -6.97 11.24 11.73
CA GLY A 54 -6.81 10.81 13.11
C GLY A 54 -6.54 9.31 13.28
N ILE A 55 -6.83 8.50 12.27
CA ILE A 55 -6.42 7.08 12.20
C ILE A 55 -5.19 6.92 11.32
N ASP A 56 -5.19 7.59 10.16
CA ASP A 56 -4.10 7.58 9.18
C ASP A 56 -3.44 8.97 9.17
N PRO A 57 -2.30 9.15 9.87
CA PRO A 57 -1.60 10.43 9.91
C PRO A 57 -1.21 10.91 8.50
N GLU A 58 -1.48 12.17 8.20
CA GLU A 58 -1.04 12.83 6.97
C GLU A 58 0.28 13.54 7.24
N VAL A 59 1.32 13.17 6.51
CA VAL A 59 2.70 13.63 6.77
C VAL A 59 3.41 14.02 5.48
N THR A 60 4.40 14.91 5.60
CA THR A 60 5.36 15.22 4.54
C THR A 60 6.69 14.48 4.80
N PRO A 61 7.63 14.43 3.82
CA PRO A 61 8.95 13.83 3.99
C PRO A 61 9.68 14.24 5.27
N GLU A 62 9.70 15.53 5.59
CA GLU A 62 10.31 16.08 6.80
C GLU A 62 9.62 15.65 8.12
N GLN A 63 8.40 15.10 8.06
CA GLN A 63 7.63 14.63 9.21
C GLN A 63 7.58 13.10 9.34
N LEU A 64 8.22 12.35 8.42
CA LEU A 64 8.04 10.91 8.31
C LEU A 64 8.83 10.10 9.37
N ALA A 65 10.00 10.59 9.78
CA ALA A 65 10.93 9.82 10.62
C ALA A 65 10.34 9.24 11.92
N PRO A 66 9.46 9.94 12.67
CA PRO A 66 8.82 9.38 13.87
C PRO A 66 7.94 8.15 13.64
N TYR A 67 7.56 7.85 12.38
CA TYR A 67 6.72 6.70 12.01
C TYR A 67 7.54 5.51 11.50
N ALA A 68 8.87 5.63 11.45
CA ALA A 68 9.73 4.58 10.94
C ALA A 68 9.64 3.31 11.83
N ASP A 69 9.35 2.18 11.20
CA ASP A 69 9.24 0.85 11.82
C ASP A 69 8.21 0.75 12.97
N THR A 70 7.28 1.72 13.10
CA THR A 70 6.22 1.67 14.12
C THR A 70 5.04 0.77 13.74
N GLY A 71 4.96 0.37 12.46
CA GLY A 71 3.78 -0.31 11.90
C GLY A 71 2.56 0.59 11.72
N THR A 72 2.71 1.90 11.92
CA THR A 72 1.63 2.87 11.68
C THR A 72 1.48 3.11 10.19
N ARG A 73 0.27 2.93 9.67
CA ARG A 73 -0.06 3.32 8.30
C ARG A 73 -0.19 4.84 8.22
N VAL A 74 0.46 5.46 7.25
CA VAL A 74 0.43 6.91 7.05
C VAL A 74 0.10 7.27 5.61
N VAL A 75 -0.40 8.49 5.44
CA VAL A 75 -0.57 9.14 4.13
C VAL A 75 0.60 10.10 3.95
N LEU A 76 1.60 9.69 3.18
CA LEU A 76 2.77 10.50 2.84
C LEU A 76 2.48 11.35 1.60
N SER A 77 2.67 12.67 1.70
CA SER A 77 2.36 13.61 0.62
C SER A 77 3.58 14.45 0.23
N GLY A 78 3.73 14.73 -1.08
CA GLY A 78 4.82 15.57 -1.58
C GLY A 78 4.76 15.78 -3.08
N THR A 79 5.87 16.24 -3.65
CA THR A 79 6.04 16.43 -5.10
C THR A 79 7.04 15.39 -5.62
N ILE A 80 6.68 14.69 -6.70
CA ILE A 80 7.54 13.71 -7.34
C ILE A 80 8.78 14.40 -7.94
N THR A 81 9.96 14.01 -7.50
CA THR A 81 11.23 14.50 -8.04
C THR A 81 11.83 13.50 -9.04
N GLU A 82 11.71 12.21 -8.77
CA GLU A 82 12.21 11.14 -9.62
C GLU A 82 11.22 9.98 -9.68
N VAL A 83 11.24 9.27 -10.81
CA VAL A 83 10.51 8.02 -11.01
C VAL A 83 11.46 7.07 -11.72
N CYS A 84 11.44 5.79 -11.35
CA CYS A 84 12.11 4.72 -12.07
C CYS A 84 11.78 4.79 -13.57
N ARG A 85 12.80 4.98 -14.42
CA ARG A 85 12.64 5.13 -15.88
C ARG A 85 12.43 3.80 -16.58
N THR A 86 12.82 2.70 -15.93
CA THR A 86 12.65 1.34 -16.45
C THR A 86 11.17 0.99 -16.48
N MET A 87 10.54 0.88 -15.31
CA MET A 87 9.16 0.39 -15.20
C MET A 87 8.27 1.16 -14.22
N GLY A 88 8.80 2.14 -13.46
CA GLY A 88 8.02 2.87 -12.46
C GLY A 88 7.79 2.10 -11.15
N CYS A 89 8.72 1.23 -10.76
CA CYS A 89 8.67 0.42 -9.53
C CYS A 89 8.99 1.20 -8.23
N TRP A 90 9.55 2.39 -8.36
CA TRP A 90 9.83 3.31 -7.26
C TRP A 90 9.77 4.76 -7.73
N LEU A 91 9.63 5.68 -6.78
CA LEU A 91 9.67 7.11 -6.98
C LEU A 91 10.33 7.82 -5.79
N ASP A 92 10.94 8.97 -6.03
CA ASP A 92 11.35 9.89 -4.98
C ASP A 92 10.38 11.06 -4.93
N ILE A 93 10.08 11.51 -3.72
CA ILE A 93 9.30 12.71 -3.49
C ILE A 93 10.07 13.70 -2.64
N ALA A 94 9.77 14.98 -2.80
CA ALA A 94 10.25 16.06 -1.94
C ALA A 94 9.09 16.70 -1.19
N GLY A 95 9.36 17.08 0.06
CA GLY A 95 8.49 17.94 0.84
C GLY A 95 8.80 19.42 0.58
N SER A 96 8.18 20.27 1.39
CA SER A 96 8.29 21.73 1.22
C SER A 96 9.64 22.29 1.67
N THR A 97 10.34 21.58 2.56
CA THR A 97 11.67 21.96 3.06
C THR A 97 12.81 21.40 2.20
N GLY A 98 12.48 20.63 1.15
CA GLY A 98 13.45 19.93 0.31
C GLY A 98 13.89 18.57 0.87
N ALA A 99 13.40 18.13 2.03
CA ALA A 99 13.62 16.76 2.48
C ALA A 99 13.01 15.77 1.48
N THR A 100 13.73 14.70 1.19
CA THR A 100 13.33 13.70 0.22
C THR A 100 13.12 12.34 0.87
N VAL A 101 12.16 11.58 0.35
CA VAL A 101 11.90 10.19 0.75
C VAL A 101 11.73 9.37 -0.52
N ARG A 102 12.35 8.18 -0.53
CA ARG A 102 12.12 7.18 -1.55
C ARG A 102 10.90 6.33 -1.19
N ILE A 103 9.97 6.24 -2.12
CA ILE A 103 8.81 5.38 -2.08
C ILE A 103 9.08 4.16 -2.95
N MET A 104 8.98 2.98 -2.35
CA MET A 104 9.05 1.69 -3.03
C MET A 104 7.63 1.13 -3.13
N ASN A 105 7.22 0.68 -4.31
CA ASN A 105 5.96 -0.03 -4.47
C ASN A 105 6.10 -1.39 -3.80
N LYS A 106 5.19 -1.73 -2.89
CA LYS A 106 5.24 -2.98 -2.15
C LYS A 106 5.25 -4.17 -3.11
N ASP A 107 6.23 -5.04 -2.96
CA ASP A 107 6.39 -6.31 -3.68
C ASP A 107 6.29 -6.19 -5.22
N HIS A 108 6.63 -5.02 -5.79
CA HIS A 108 6.41 -4.73 -7.22
C HIS A 108 4.95 -4.94 -7.68
N ALA A 109 3.99 -4.83 -6.77
CA ALA A 109 2.58 -5.15 -7.00
C ALA A 109 1.86 -4.13 -7.91
N PHE A 110 2.51 -3.01 -8.26
CA PHE A 110 2.00 -2.00 -9.18
C PHE A 110 3.15 -1.11 -9.67
N PHE A 111 2.85 -0.30 -10.69
CA PHE A 111 3.79 0.63 -11.30
C PHE A 111 3.21 2.03 -11.45
N ILE A 112 4.10 3.02 -11.45
CA ILE A 112 3.76 4.43 -11.58
C ILE A 112 4.10 4.93 -12.99
N PRO A 113 3.30 5.83 -13.59
CA PRO A 113 3.65 6.46 -14.85
C PRO A 113 5.02 7.13 -14.80
N ARG A 114 5.88 6.79 -15.77
CA ARG A 114 7.29 7.24 -15.79
C ARG A 114 7.44 8.75 -16.03
N ASN A 115 6.42 9.38 -16.59
CA ASN A 115 6.34 10.82 -16.82
C ASN A 115 5.69 11.59 -15.65
N ALA A 116 5.57 11.00 -14.45
CA ALA A 116 4.93 11.64 -13.29
C ALA A 116 5.79 12.68 -12.54
N ARG A 117 6.98 13.01 -13.02
CA ARG A 117 7.85 14.01 -12.36
C ARG A 117 7.19 15.38 -12.29
N GLY A 118 7.41 16.10 -11.20
CA GLY A 118 6.82 17.43 -10.92
C GLY A 118 5.37 17.40 -10.45
N ARG A 119 4.75 16.21 -10.36
CA ARG A 119 3.35 16.06 -9.93
C ARG A 119 3.26 16.00 -8.40
N GLY A 120 2.17 16.52 -7.85
CA GLY A 120 1.77 16.21 -6.48
C GLY A 120 1.33 14.75 -6.37
N VAL A 121 1.60 14.13 -5.21
CA VAL A 121 1.31 12.72 -4.95
C VAL A 121 0.91 12.49 -3.49
N HIS A 122 0.04 11.51 -3.28
CA HIS A 122 -0.18 10.88 -1.98
C HIS A 122 0.19 9.41 -2.05
N ALA A 123 0.95 8.90 -1.09
CA ALA A 123 1.26 7.49 -0.96
C ALA A 123 0.73 6.97 0.38
N ILE A 124 0.04 5.84 0.36
CA ILE A 124 -0.50 5.19 1.56
C ILE A 124 0.35 3.95 1.83
N GLY A 125 0.87 3.83 3.05
CA GLY A 125 1.78 2.75 3.39
C GLY A 125 2.53 2.99 4.70
N TYR A 126 3.75 2.47 4.77
CA TYR A 126 4.52 2.38 6.00
C TYR A 126 5.96 2.88 5.83
N ALA A 127 6.46 3.60 6.83
CA ALA A 127 7.85 4.01 6.88
C ALA A 127 8.72 2.91 7.49
N VAL A 128 9.88 2.65 6.89
CA VAL A 128 10.84 1.62 7.37
C VAL A 128 12.27 2.13 7.23
N VAL A 129 13.14 1.80 8.18
CA VAL A 129 14.59 1.94 7.99
C VAL A 129 15.13 0.62 7.47
N ARG A 130 15.76 0.64 6.30
CA ARG A 130 16.36 -0.56 5.70
C ARG A 130 17.75 -0.27 5.18
N GLU A 131 18.66 -1.20 5.43
CA GLU A 131 19.94 -1.25 4.74
C GLU A 131 19.73 -1.76 3.31
N GLN A 132 20.25 -1.01 2.35
CA GLN A 132 20.25 -1.40 0.95
C GLN A 132 21.66 -1.83 0.56
N SER A 133 21.76 -3.01 -0.07
CA SER A 133 23.03 -3.51 -0.58
C SER A 133 23.59 -2.60 -1.68
N VAL A 134 24.90 -2.69 -1.92
CA VAL A 134 25.56 -2.01 -3.04
C VAL A 134 24.89 -2.35 -4.36
N GLU A 135 24.56 -3.62 -4.58
CA GLU A 135 23.89 -4.10 -5.80
C GLU A 135 22.54 -3.41 -5.99
N MET A 136 21.70 -3.38 -4.96
CA MET A 136 20.39 -2.73 -5.02
C MET A 136 20.52 -1.22 -5.28
N LEU A 137 21.46 -0.55 -4.62
CA LEU A 137 21.71 0.88 -4.82
C LEU A 137 22.18 1.17 -6.26
N LYS A 138 23.03 0.30 -6.83
CA LYS A 138 23.45 0.39 -8.24
C LYS A 138 22.27 0.17 -9.19
N HIS A 139 21.42 -0.80 -8.93
CA HIS A 139 20.21 -1.05 -9.73
C HIS A 139 19.27 0.17 -9.71
N LEU A 140 19.01 0.75 -8.53
CA LEU A 140 18.23 1.98 -8.40
C LEU A 140 18.85 3.16 -9.17
N ALA A 141 20.18 3.28 -9.16
CA ALA A 141 20.89 4.32 -9.89
C ALA A 141 20.81 4.12 -11.42
N GLN A 142 20.89 2.88 -11.89
CA GLN A 142 20.69 2.51 -13.30
C GLN A 142 19.26 2.83 -13.76
N ASP A 143 18.26 2.47 -12.95
CA ASP A 143 16.85 2.78 -13.20
C ASP A 143 16.55 4.28 -13.25
N ALA A 144 17.29 5.07 -12.47
CA ALA A 144 17.24 6.53 -12.52
C ALA A 144 17.95 7.11 -13.77
N GLY A 145 18.66 6.28 -14.54
CA GLY A 145 19.47 6.68 -15.68
C GLY A 145 20.69 7.52 -15.29
N LYS A 146 21.32 7.22 -14.15
CA LYS A 146 22.56 7.89 -13.73
C LYS A 146 23.74 7.45 -14.61
N PRO A 147 24.76 8.31 -14.81
CA PRO A 147 25.97 7.93 -15.51
C PRO A 147 26.72 6.78 -14.83
N GLN A 148 27.39 5.93 -15.61
CA GLN A 148 28.13 4.77 -15.09
C GLN A 148 29.13 5.13 -13.99
N ALA A 149 29.83 6.26 -14.12
CA ALA A 149 30.75 6.75 -13.10
C ALA A 149 30.08 7.00 -11.72
N GLN A 150 28.82 7.45 -11.70
CA GLN A 150 28.06 7.61 -10.44
C GLN A 150 27.59 6.26 -9.88
N ILE A 151 27.31 5.29 -10.74
CA ILE A 151 26.91 3.93 -10.34
C ILE A 151 28.12 3.20 -9.75
N ASP A 152 29.28 3.30 -10.39
CA ASP A 152 30.52 2.66 -9.94
C ASP A 152 31.04 3.22 -8.61
N ALA A 153 30.75 4.49 -8.33
CA ALA A 153 31.08 5.15 -7.06
C ALA A 153 30.27 4.60 -5.86
N ILE A 154 29.22 3.80 -6.09
CA ILE A 154 28.47 3.13 -5.02
C ILE A 154 29.27 1.90 -4.60
N THR A 155 30.02 2.00 -3.51
CA THR A 155 30.91 0.92 -3.03
C THR A 155 30.52 0.37 -1.66
N GLU A 156 29.56 1.00 -0.98
CA GLU A 156 29.14 0.64 0.38
C GLU A 156 27.62 0.54 0.48
N PRO A 157 27.09 -0.37 1.31
CA PRO A 157 25.66 -0.41 1.61
C PRO A 157 25.23 0.87 2.33
N LYS A 158 23.94 1.19 2.26
CA LYS A 158 23.39 2.38 2.89
C LYS A 158 22.08 2.09 3.60
N SER A 159 22.02 2.43 4.88
CA SER A 159 20.77 2.51 5.62
C SER A 159 20.01 3.79 5.26
N SER A 160 18.75 3.64 4.84
CA SER A 160 17.89 4.75 4.42
C SER A 160 16.48 4.61 4.98
N LEU A 161 15.85 5.74 5.28
CA LEU A 161 14.41 5.81 5.54
C LEU A 161 13.68 5.66 4.19
N LEU A 162 12.93 4.56 4.06
CA LEU A 162 12.12 4.25 2.90
C LEU A 162 10.64 4.29 3.27
N PHE A 163 9.81 4.48 2.25
CA PHE A 163 8.37 4.35 2.36
C PHE A 163 7.89 3.18 1.51
N ILE A 164 7.28 2.18 2.11
CA ILE A 164 6.71 1.03 1.40
C ILE A 164 5.23 1.34 1.15
N ALA A 165 4.89 1.61 -0.11
CA ALA A 165 3.53 2.00 -0.50
C ALA A 165 2.69 0.79 -0.87
N ASP A 166 1.52 0.66 -0.23
CA ASP A 166 0.43 -0.20 -0.70
C ASP A 166 -0.35 0.47 -1.84
N SER A 167 -0.35 1.80 -1.87
CA SER A 167 -0.94 2.58 -2.96
C SER A 167 -0.32 3.96 -3.14
N VAL A 168 -0.43 4.46 -4.36
CA VAL A 168 0.00 5.79 -4.77
C VAL A 168 -1.12 6.45 -5.57
N ILE A 169 -1.44 7.68 -5.20
CA ILE A 169 -2.55 8.47 -5.74
C ILE A 169 -1.97 9.70 -6.45
N LEU A 170 -2.31 9.86 -7.72
CA LEU A 170 -1.86 10.95 -8.58
C LEU A 170 -3.05 11.70 -9.20
N PRO A 171 -2.90 12.99 -9.54
CA PRO A 171 -3.89 13.69 -10.35
C PRO A 171 -4.23 12.88 -11.59
N SER A 172 -5.48 12.88 -12.03
CA SER A 172 -5.85 12.20 -13.29
C SER A 172 -5.38 13.01 -14.50
N GLY A 173 -5.09 12.29 -15.60
CA GLY A 173 -4.74 12.89 -16.89
C GLY A 173 -3.27 13.27 -17.07
N GLY A 174 -2.87 13.41 -18.34
CA GLY A 174 -1.54 13.84 -18.77
C GLY A 174 -0.39 12.92 -18.33
N LEU A 175 -0.68 11.68 -17.93
CA LEU A 175 0.29 10.65 -17.64
C LEU A 175 0.11 9.49 -18.61
N ASP A 176 1.23 8.87 -18.96
CA ASP A 176 1.18 7.64 -19.74
C ASP A 176 0.63 6.52 -18.85
N ALA A 177 0.07 5.47 -19.48
CA ALA A 177 -0.33 4.29 -18.72
C ALA A 177 0.89 3.69 -18.01
N PRO A 178 0.74 3.20 -16.76
CA PRO A 178 1.78 2.41 -16.13
C PRO A 178 2.17 1.21 -17.00
N VAL A 179 3.41 0.75 -16.83
CA VAL A 179 3.81 -0.53 -17.38
C VAL A 179 2.90 -1.61 -16.79
N ALA A 180 2.37 -2.52 -17.61
CA ALA A 180 1.59 -3.63 -17.11
C ALA A 180 2.53 -4.61 -16.37
N ILE A 181 2.12 -5.11 -15.21
CA ILE A 181 2.82 -6.23 -14.57
C ILE A 181 2.70 -7.41 -15.51
N PRO A 182 3.83 -8.02 -15.95
CA PRO A 182 3.73 -9.30 -16.63
C PRO A 182 3.05 -10.24 -15.64
N VAL A 183 1.84 -10.67 -15.98
CA VAL A 183 1.11 -11.66 -15.20
C VAL A 183 2.04 -12.87 -15.17
N ALA A 184 2.58 -13.19 -14.00
CA ALA A 184 3.41 -14.37 -13.85
C ALA A 184 2.59 -15.53 -14.37
N GLU A 185 2.99 -16.08 -15.53
CA GLU A 185 2.45 -17.32 -16.04
C GLU A 185 2.73 -18.33 -14.92
N THR A 186 1.66 -18.73 -14.21
CA THR A 186 1.68 -19.92 -13.37
C THR A 186 2.34 -21.01 -14.19
N PRO A 187 3.46 -21.61 -13.74
CA PRO A 187 4.00 -22.74 -14.46
C PRO A 187 2.90 -23.80 -14.46
N GLU A 188 2.32 -24.06 -15.63
CA GLU A 188 1.62 -25.31 -15.84
C GLU A 188 2.61 -26.39 -15.40
N ALA A 189 2.17 -27.22 -14.46
CA ALA A 189 2.95 -28.33 -13.96
C ALA A 189 3.36 -29.17 -15.18
N GLU A 190 4.62 -29.04 -15.61
CA GLU A 190 5.25 -29.99 -16.50
C GLU A 190 5.14 -31.34 -15.81
N THR A 191 4.23 -32.16 -16.34
CA THR A 191 4.13 -33.55 -16.00
C THR A 191 5.45 -34.17 -16.41
N PRO A 192 6.29 -34.70 -15.50
CA PRO A 192 7.53 -35.28 -15.93
C PRO A 192 7.19 -36.51 -16.78
N ALA A 193 7.62 -36.43 -18.04
CA ALA A 193 7.66 -37.55 -18.95
C ALA A 193 8.39 -38.72 -18.29
N ALA A 194 7.84 -39.91 -18.50
CA ALA A 194 8.37 -41.17 -18.02
C ALA A 194 9.85 -41.36 -18.36
N GLU A 195 10.68 -41.55 -17.34
CA GLU A 195 11.97 -42.22 -17.50
C GLU A 195 11.87 -43.63 -16.91
N THR A 196 12.03 -44.61 -17.80
CA THR A 196 12.29 -46.01 -17.45
C THR A 196 13.76 -46.15 -17.10
N PRO A 197 14.13 -46.88 -16.04
CA PRO A 197 15.42 -47.56 -16.02
C PRO A 197 15.22 -49.08 -16.09
N ALA A 198 15.87 -49.65 -17.09
CA ALA A 198 16.14 -51.07 -17.18
C ALA A 198 17.27 -51.46 -16.22
N ALA A 199 17.18 -52.70 -15.74
CA ALA A 199 18.25 -53.60 -15.31
C ALA A 199 19.02 -53.26 -14.02
N GLU A 200 18.72 -54.02 -12.97
CA GLU A 200 19.74 -54.50 -12.03
C GLU A 200 19.75 -56.03 -12.00
N ALA A 201 20.95 -56.57 -12.17
CA ALA A 201 21.29 -57.97 -12.10
C ALA A 201 21.26 -58.46 -10.66
N SER A 202 20.63 -59.61 -10.42
CA SER A 202 20.72 -60.34 -9.15
C SER A 202 21.47 -61.66 -9.39
N THR A 203 22.71 -61.69 -8.92
CA THR A 203 23.52 -62.90 -8.77
C THR A 203 23.33 -63.45 -7.36
N ILE A 204 22.70 -64.61 -7.22
CA ILE A 204 22.76 -65.42 -5.98
C ILE A 204 22.99 -66.89 -6.36
N GLY A 205 24.19 -67.36 -6.01
CA GLY A 205 24.37 -68.49 -5.10
C GLY A 205 23.97 -69.91 -5.54
N ALA A 206 25.01 -70.69 -5.82
CA ALA A 206 25.13 -72.14 -5.80
C ALA A 206 24.21 -72.94 -4.84
N VAL A 207 23.77 -74.12 -5.29
CA VAL A 207 23.66 -75.34 -4.46
C VAL A 207 24.07 -76.57 -5.28
N SER A 208 25.05 -77.30 -4.75
CA SER A 208 25.41 -78.67 -5.14
C SER A 208 24.49 -79.67 -4.45
N LYS A 209 23.87 -80.61 -5.19
CA LYS A 209 24.06 -82.08 -5.14
C LYS A 209 22.98 -82.78 -5.97
#